data_AF-A0A1W1DLL1-F1
#
_entry.id   AF-A0A1W1DLL1-F1
#
_cell.length_a   1.000
_cell.length_b   1.000
_cell.length_c   1.000
_cell.angle_alpha   90.00
_cell.angle_beta   90.00
_cell.angle_gamma   90.00
#
_symmetry.space_group_name_H-M   'P 1'
#
loop_
_entity.id
_entity.type
_entity.pdbx_description
1 polymer ?
#
loop_
_entity_poly.entity_id
_entity_poly.type
_entity_poly.pdbx_seq_one_letter_code
_entity_poly.pdbx_strand_id
1 'polypeptide(L)'
;MGKKLYDHGNADTGQAACFVCHGKNGDALVDLDVPILANQHPQYLVSTLKEFKNRKRTNDGERVMRRIIDTMSDEEIEAVAYYSSYLVSTLKESKQ
;
A
#
# COMPACT_ATOMS: atom_id res chain seq x y z
N MET A 1 -8.31 3.26 -12.06
CA MET A 1 -6.96 3.70 -11.65
C MET A 1 -6.42 2.90 -10.48
N GLY A 2 -7.04 2.96 -9.30
CA GLY A 2 -6.55 2.28 -8.08
C GLY A 2 -6.22 0.79 -8.24
N LYS A 3 -7.16 -0.01 -8.76
CA LYS A 3 -6.93 -1.43 -9.06
C LYS A 3 -5.74 -1.68 -9.99
N LYS A 4 -5.58 -0.85 -11.03
CA LYS A 4 -4.47 -0.97 -11.98
C LYS A 4 -3.13 -0.75 -11.28
N LEU A 5 -3.02 0.29 -10.46
CA LEU A 5 -1.80 0.56 -9.67
C LEU A 5 -1.51 -0.57 -8.69
N TYR A 6 -2.56 -1.08 -8.04
CA TYR A 6 -2.41 -2.18 -7.09
C TYR A 6 -1.89 -3.46 -7.75
N ASP A 7 -2.46 -3.85 -8.89
CA ASP A 7 -2.17 -5.10 -9.58
C ASP A 7 -0.94 -5.04 -10.50
N HIS A 8 -0.60 -3.87 -11.03
CA HIS A 8 0.39 -3.73 -12.10
C HIS A 8 1.38 -2.60 -11.90
N GLY A 9 1.17 -1.73 -10.91
CA GLY A 9 1.98 -0.53 -10.73
C GLY A 9 1.79 0.47 -11.89
N ASN A 10 2.80 1.31 -12.08
CA ASN A 10 2.86 2.28 -13.16
C ASN A 10 4.20 2.15 -13.90
N ALA A 11 4.15 1.59 -15.11
CA ALA A 11 5.34 1.36 -15.94
C ALA A 11 6.01 2.67 -16.40
N ASP A 12 5.24 3.76 -16.55
CA ASP A 12 5.77 5.04 -17.02
C ASP A 12 6.66 5.69 -15.96
N THR A 13 6.36 5.47 -14.68
CA THR A 13 7.12 6.00 -13.54
C THR A 13 8.01 4.97 -12.86
N GLY A 14 7.97 3.70 -13.29
CA GLY A 14 8.68 2.59 -12.66
C GLY A 14 8.12 2.18 -11.29
N GLN A 15 6.92 2.62 -10.94
CA GLN A 15 6.27 2.26 -9.69
C GLN A 15 5.90 0.77 -9.71
N ALA A 16 6.40 0.02 -8.74
CA ALA A 16 6.05 -1.39 -8.57
C ALA A 16 4.60 -1.58 -8.11
N ALA A 17 4.02 -2.72 -8.47
CA ALA A 17 2.67 -3.10 -8.07
C ALA A 17 2.58 -3.35 -6.55
N CYS A 18 1.52 -2.84 -5.92
CA CYS A 18 1.35 -2.90 -4.46
C CYS A 18 1.19 -4.33 -3.94
N PHE A 19 0.52 -5.20 -4.71
CA PHE A 19 0.23 -6.57 -4.31
C PHE A 19 1.50 -7.42 -4.09
N VAL A 20 2.63 -7.02 -4.68
CA VAL A 20 3.91 -7.76 -4.58
C VAL A 20 4.36 -7.87 -3.13
N CYS A 21 4.14 -6.82 -2.33
CA CYS A 21 4.46 -6.82 -0.90
C CYS A 21 3.20 -6.97 -0.03
N HIS A 22 2.07 -6.38 -0.41
CA HIS A 22 0.85 -6.35 0.42
C HIS A 22 -0.14 -7.50 0.13
N GLY A 23 0.26 -8.49 -0.67
CA GLY A 23 -0.59 -9.60 -1.07
C GLY A 23 -1.70 -9.19 -2.06
N LYS A 24 -2.36 -10.15 -2.70
CA LYS A 24 -3.43 -9.87 -3.67
C LYS A 24 -4.69 -9.32 -3.02
N ASN A 25 -4.96 -9.70 -1.77
CA ASN A 25 -6.15 -9.28 -1.05
C ASN A 25 -5.82 -8.28 0.06
N GLY A 26 -4.66 -7.60 0.02
CA GLY A 26 -4.26 -6.66 1.07
C GLY A 26 -3.90 -7.33 2.40
N ASP A 27 -3.48 -8.59 2.34
CA ASP A 27 -3.15 -9.44 3.48
C ASP A 27 -1.82 -9.02 4.16
N ALA A 28 -1.61 -9.44 5.41
CA ALA A 28 -0.33 -9.25 6.09
C ALA A 28 0.69 -10.27 5.55
N LEU A 29 1.94 -9.83 5.33
CA LEU A 29 3.07 -10.74 5.18
C LEU A 29 3.95 -10.59 6.43
N VAL A 30 3.59 -11.34 7.49
CA VAL A 30 4.21 -11.24 8.83
C VAL A 30 5.71 -11.46 8.78
N ASP A 31 6.17 -12.44 8.00
CA ASP A 31 7.61 -12.75 7.86
C ASP A 31 8.42 -11.61 7.21
N LEU A 32 7.74 -10.69 6.51
CA LEU A 32 8.34 -9.54 5.84
C LEU A 32 8.03 -8.20 6.54
N ASP A 33 7.38 -8.24 7.71
CA ASP A 33 6.91 -7.05 8.44
C ASP A 33 6.08 -6.09 7.56
N VAL A 34 5.30 -6.64 6.62
CA VAL A 34 4.45 -5.86 5.73
C VAL A 34 3.02 -5.80 6.30
N PRO A 35 2.47 -4.60 6.55
CA PRO A 35 1.17 -4.45 7.18
C PRO A 35 0.00 -4.79 6.25
N ILE A 36 -1.11 -5.16 6.87
CA ILE A 36 -2.43 -5.35 6.24
C ILE A 36 -2.92 -4.01 5.68
N LEU A 37 -3.44 -4.03 4.46
CA LEU A 37 -4.15 -2.88 3.85
C LEU A 37 -5.66 -3.11 3.77
N ALA A 38 -6.08 -4.37 3.72
CA ALA A 38 -7.48 -4.77 3.62
C ALA A 38 -8.33 -4.19 4.75
N ASN A 39 -9.56 -3.76 4.42
CA ASN A 39 -10.54 -3.20 5.37
C ASN A 39 -10.07 -1.99 6.20
N GLN A 40 -8.91 -1.38 5.88
CA GLN A 40 -8.46 -0.18 6.57
C GLN A 40 -9.27 1.05 6.13
N HIS A 41 -9.43 2.05 6.99
CA HIS A 41 -10.11 3.28 6.63
C HIS A 41 -9.41 3.99 5.46
N PRO A 42 -10.13 4.38 4.40
CA PRO A 42 -9.51 4.97 3.21
C PRO A 42 -8.77 6.27 3.55
N GLN A 43 -9.32 7.11 4.44
CA GLN A 43 -8.66 8.35 4.86
C GLN A 43 -7.35 8.09 5.60
N TYR A 44 -7.28 7.02 6.40
CA TYR A 44 -6.05 6.64 7.09
C TYR A 44 -4.97 6.17 6.11
N LEU A 45 -5.36 5.40 5.09
CA LEU A 45 -4.43 4.98 4.04
C LEU A 45 -3.92 6.19 3.25
N VAL A 46 -4.81 7.11 2.85
CA VAL A 46 -4.41 8.35 2.15
C VAL A 46 -3.45 9.17 3.01
N SER A 47 -3.77 9.40 4.28
CA SER A 47 -2.91 10.19 5.17
C SER A 47 -1.56 9.53 5.37
N THR A 48 -1.54 8.21 5.61
CA THR A 48 -0.30 7.43 5.80
C THR A 48 0.60 7.49 4.57
N LEU A 49 0.05 7.30 3.36
CA LEU A 49 0.82 7.38 2.13
C LEU A 49 1.36 8.80 1.90
N LYS A 50 0.55 9.84 2.17
CA LYS A 50 1.01 11.24 2.09
C LYS A 50 2.09 11.55 3.14
N GLU A 51 2.02 10.97 4.32
CA GLU A 51 3.05 11.08 5.36
C GLU A 51 4.38 10.43 4.96
N PHE A 52 4.34 9.30 4.24
CA PHE A 52 5.56 8.74 3.65
C PHE A 52 6.13 9.67 2.57
N LYS A 53 5.29 10.16 1.66
CA LYS A 53 5.69 11.09 0.58
C LYS A 53 6.38 12.35 1.10
N ASN A 54 5.81 12.96 2.14
CA ASN A 54 6.33 14.19 2.73
C ASN A 54 7.37 13.95 3.85
N ARG A 55 7.77 12.70 4.09
CA ARG A 55 8.75 12.29 5.10
C ARG A 55 8.34 12.60 6.55
N LYS A 56 7.05 12.78 6.83
CA LYS A 56 6.53 12.83 8.21
C LYS A 56 6.50 11.46 8.87
N ARG A 57 6.26 10.41 8.09
CA ARG A 57 6.35 9.02 8.54
C ARG A 57 7.60 8.38 7.96
N THR A 58 8.48 7.89 8.83
CA THR A 58 9.78 7.33 8.41
C THR A 58 10.12 5.93 8.94
N ASN A 59 9.14 5.22 9.46
CA ASN A 59 9.28 3.90 10.07
C ASN A 59 9.18 2.73 9.10
N ASP A 60 9.71 2.86 7.89
CA ASP A 60 9.64 1.87 6.79
C ASP A 60 11.01 1.23 6.47
N GLY A 61 11.83 0.99 7.50
CA GLY A 61 13.13 0.32 7.41
C GLY A 61 14.05 0.97 6.38
N GLU A 62 14.41 0.20 5.34
CA GLU A 62 15.23 0.62 4.19
C GLU A 62 14.56 1.65 3.27
N ARG A 63 13.62 2.45 3.79
CA ARG A 63 12.83 3.43 3.04
C ARG A 63 11.93 2.78 1.99
N VAL A 64 11.51 1.54 2.21
CA VAL A 64 10.87 0.70 1.18
C VAL A 64 9.60 1.39 0.67
N MET A 65 8.71 1.81 1.57
CA MET A 65 7.49 2.51 1.18
C MET A 65 7.77 3.89 0.61
N ARG A 66 8.70 4.67 1.17
CA ARG A 66 9.06 5.97 0.59
C ARG A 66 9.56 5.86 -0.85
N ARG A 67 10.38 4.86 -1.19
CA ARG A 67 10.86 4.66 -2.58
C ARG A 67 9.72 4.40 -3.56
N ILE A 68 8.66 3.70 -3.14
CA ILE A 68 7.48 3.43 -3.97
C ILE A 68 6.61 4.69 -4.11
N ILE A 69 6.40 5.42 -3.02
CA ILE A 69 5.51 6.58 -3.00
C ILE A 69 6.14 7.84 -3.63
N ASP A 70 7.47 7.97 -3.62
CA ASP A 70 8.19 9.11 -4.18
C ASP A 70 7.90 9.32 -5.68
N THR A 71 7.51 8.26 -6.42
CA THR A 71 7.20 8.32 -7.86
C THR A 71 5.71 8.47 -8.18
N MET A 72 4.84 8.55 -7.17
CA MET A 72 3.38 8.61 -7.36
C MET A 72 2.82 10.03 -7.34
N SER A 73 1.80 10.29 -8.15
CA SER A 73 0.98 11.51 -8.04
C SER A 73 0.05 11.45 -6.82
N ASP A 74 -0.52 12.59 -6.42
CA ASP A 74 -1.48 12.63 -5.31
C ASP A 74 -2.79 11.91 -5.68
N GLU A 75 -3.20 11.99 -6.94
CA GLU A 75 -4.37 11.29 -7.48
C GLU A 75 -4.16 9.77 -7.48
N GLU A 76 -2.95 9.31 -7.82
CA GLU A 76 -2.60 7.89 -7.77
C GLU A 76 -2.62 7.36 -6.33
N ILE A 77 -2.09 8.13 -5.38
CA ILE A 77 -2.12 7.81 -3.94
C ILE A 77 -3.54 7.67 -3.45
N GLU A 78 -4.41 8.62 -3.78
CA GLU A 78 -5.81 8.57 -3.39
C GLU A 78 -6.49 7.35 -4.02
N ALA A 79 -6.34 7.15 -5.33
CA ALA A 79 -6.98 6.04 -6.02
C ALA A 79 -6.56 4.67 -5.47
N VAL A 80 -5.27 4.46 -5.19
CA VAL A 80 -4.79 3.16 -4.65
C VAL A 80 -5.18 2.97 -3.20
N ALA A 81 -5.20 4.04 -2.38
CA ALA A 81 -5.64 3.97 -0.99
C ALA A 81 -7.12 3.57 -0.89
N TYR A 82 -7.99 4.21 -1.67
CA TYR A 82 -9.41 3.84 -1.73
C TYR A 82 -9.58 2.40 -2.22
N TYR A 83 -8.90 1.99 -3.29
CA TYR A 83 -9.00 0.62 -3.76
C TYR A 83 -8.55 -0.40 -2.70
N SER A 84 -7.42 -0.15 -2.05
CA SER A 84 -6.86 -1.04 -1.03
C SER A 84 -7.79 -1.19 0.18
N SER A 85 -8.52 -0.12 0.56
CA SER A 85 -9.51 -0.16 1.65
C SER A 85 -10.67 -1.12 1.40
N TYR A 86 -11.03 -1.36 0.14
CA TYR A 86 -12.11 -2.27 -0.25
C TYR A 86 -11.64 -3.72 -0.39
N LEU A 87 -10.34 -4.00 -0.25
CA LEU A 87 -9.85 -5.36 -0.23
C LEU A 87 -10.29 -6.05 1.07
N VAL A 88 -10.55 -7.35 0.96
CA VAL A 88 -10.97 -8.19 2.08
C VAL A 88 -9.90 -9.24 2.29
N SER A 89 -9.21 -9.18 3.43
CA SER A 89 -8.19 -10.15 3.80
C SER A 89 -8.79 -11.55 3.82
N THR A 90 -8.03 -12.49 3.29
CA THR A 90 -8.41 -13.92 3.22
C THR A 90 -7.64 -14.77 4.21
N LEU A 91 -6.67 -14.18 4.92
CA LEU A 91 -6.01 -14.84 6.03
C LEU A 91 -7.03 -15.08 7.14
N LYS A 92 -7.27 -16.36 7.45
CA LYS A 92 -7.90 -16.73 8.71
C LYS A 92 -6.94 -16.33 9.81
N GLU A 93 -7.42 -15.58 10.80
CA GLU A 93 -6.67 -15.33 12.02
C GLU A 93 -6.12 -16.68 12.53
N SER A 94 -4.82 -16.90 12.40
CA SER A 94 -4.17 -17.98 13.14
C SER A 94 -4.20 -17.53 14.58
N LYS A 95 -5.23 -17.99 15.32
CA LYS A 95 -5.21 -17.92 16.79
C LYS A 95 -3.86 -18.47 17.24
N GLN A 96 -3.07 -17.59 17.83
CA GLN A 96 -1.99 -17.95 18.72
C GLN A 96 -2.56 -18.71 19.91
#